data_AF-A0A0N1APY6-F1
#
_entry.id   AF-A0A0N1APY6-F1
#
_cell.length_a   1.000
_cell.length_b   1.000
_cell.length_c   1.000
_cell.angle_alpha   90.00
_cell.angle_beta   90.00
_cell.angle_gamma   90.00
#
_symmetry.space_group_name_H-M   'P 1'
#
loop_
_entity.id
_entity.type
_entity.pdbx_description
1 polymer ?
#
loop_
_entity_poly.entity_id
_entity_poly.type
_entity_poly.pdbx_seq_one_letter_code
_entity_poly.pdbx_strand_id
1 'polypeptide(L)'
;MTPAVAQLRVTRDLHEAEAALDEALIRQANLLSSMVSARREAGLPPFLGQDALMRLLKSQQAMVDAGGELARVHGRLSAIAAETMGGNDECPKTATLVDPADASGGVMAPLAHAA
;
A
#
# COMPACT_ATOMS: atom_id res chain seq x y z
N MET A 1 23.88 -8.79 9.21
CA MET A 1 22.48 -8.32 9.17
C MET A 1 21.73 -9.08 10.24
N THR A 2 20.98 -8.41 11.13
CA THR A 2 20.22 -9.09 12.18
C THR A 2 18.83 -9.49 11.67
N PRO A 3 18.16 -10.49 12.29
CA PRO A 3 16.79 -10.87 11.94
C PRO A 3 15.79 -9.71 12.03
N ALA A 4 15.93 -8.84 13.03
CA ALA A 4 15.09 -7.65 13.20
C ALA A 4 15.21 -6.67 12.02
N VAL A 5 16.44 -6.42 11.53
CA VAL A 5 16.67 -5.56 10.36
C VAL A 5 16.09 -6.18 9.09
N ALA A 6 16.16 -7.51 8.94
CA ALA A 6 15.54 -8.19 7.81
C ALA A 6 14.01 -8.10 7.85
N GLN A 7 13.39 -8.27 9.02
CA GLN A 7 11.94 -8.16 9.22
C GLN A 7 11.42 -6.76 8.87
N LEU A 8 12.07 -5.71 9.35
CA LEU A 8 11.68 -4.32 9.03
C LEU A 8 11.74 -4.04 7.52
N ARG A 9 12.75 -4.58 6.83
CA ARG A 9 12.86 -4.46 5.37
C ARG A 9 11.72 -5.18 4.67
N VAL A 10 11.40 -6.41 5.07
CA VAL A 10 10.29 -7.19 4.49
C VAL A 10 8.96 -6.46 4.69
N THR A 11 8.68 -5.93 5.88
CA THR A 11 7.45 -5.16 6.14
C THR A 11 7.36 -3.91 5.26
N ARG A 12 8.47 -3.17 5.12
CA ARG A 12 8.50 -2.01 4.22
C ARG A 12 8.24 -2.43 2.78
N ASP A 13 8.97 -3.43 2.27
CA ASP A 13 8.86 -3.88 0.88
C ASP A 13 7.44 -4.40 0.57
N LEU A 14 6.76 -5.01 1.56
CA LEU A 14 5.36 -5.40 1.44
C LEU A 14 4.41 -4.20 1.31
N HIS A 15 4.52 -3.20 2.17
CA HIS A 15 3.70 -1.99 2.08
C HIS A 15 3.94 -1.22 0.77
N GLU A 16 5.20 -1.17 0.30
CA GLU A 16 5.54 -0.58 -0.99
C GLU A 16 4.86 -1.35 -2.15
N ALA A 17 4.82 -2.69 -2.09
CA ALA A 17 4.13 -3.51 -3.08
C ALA A 17 2.61 -3.29 -3.07
N GLU A 18 1.98 -3.22 -1.90
CA GLU A 18 0.54 -2.92 -1.75
C GLU A 18 0.21 -1.54 -2.34
N ALA A 19 0.97 -0.50 -1.97
CA ALA A 19 0.78 0.85 -2.48
C ALA A 19 1.00 0.96 -4.00
N ALA A 20 2.00 0.26 -4.54
CA ALA A 20 2.25 0.23 -5.99
C ALA A 20 1.09 -0.42 -6.76
N LEU A 21 0.43 -1.43 -6.18
CA LEU A 21 -0.71 -2.10 -6.78
C LEU A 21 -1.92 -1.15 -6.84
N ASP A 22 -2.22 -0.44 -5.76
CA ASP A 22 -3.30 0.55 -5.71
C ASP A 22 -3.08 1.68 -6.71
N GLU A 23 -1.87 2.22 -6.77
CA GLU A 23 -1.51 3.27 -7.73
C GLU A 23 -1.68 2.79 -9.19
N ALA A 24 -1.32 1.54 -9.47
CA ALA A 24 -1.52 0.95 -10.79
C ALA A 24 -3.00 0.73 -11.13
N LEU A 25 -3.84 0.35 -10.16
CA LEU A 25 -5.31 0.27 -10.34
C LEU A 25 -5.90 1.64 -10.68
N ILE A 26 -5.49 2.70 -9.97
CA ILE A 26 -5.92 4.07 -10.25
C ILE A 26 -5.55 4.47 -11.69
N ARG A 27 -4.30 4.21 -12.10
CA ARG A 27 -3.83 4.52 -13.47
C ARG A 27 -4.61 3.74 -14.53
N GLN A 28 -4.93 2.48 -14.29
CA GLN A 28 -5.73 1.68 -15.22
C GLN A 28 -7.18 2.16 -15.30
N ALA A 29 -7.78 2.59 -14.19
CA ALA A 29 -9.12 3.18 -14.19
C ALA A 29 -9.16 4.50 -14.99
N ASN A 30 -8.15 5.35 -14.82
CA ASN A 30 -8.00 6.59 -15.60
C ASN A 30 -7.83 6.30 -17.09
N LEU A 31 -7.05 5.27 -17.46
CA LEU A 31 -6.91 4.85 -18.85
C LEU A 31 -8.25 4.36 -19.43
N LEU A 32 -9.00 3.55 -18.69
CA LEU A 32 -10.32 3.07 -19.10
C LEU A 32 -11.27 4.25 -19.38
N SER A 33 -11.34 5.20 -18.46
CA SER A 33 -12.12 6.43 -18.60
C SER A 33 -11.71 7.23 -19.85
N SER A 34 -10.41 7.37 -20.08
CA SER A 34 -9.86 8.09 -21.22
C SER A 34 -10.22 7.42 -22.55
N MET A 35 -10.12 6.09 -22.64
CA MET A 35 -10.48 5.32 -23.84
C MET A 35 -11.97 5.47 -24.18
N VAL A 36 -12.85 5.37 -23.18
CA VAL A 36 -14.30 5.51 -23.38
C VAL A 36 -14.68 6.95 -23.75
N SER A 37 -14.08 7.94 -23.10
CA SER A 37 -14.30 9.36 -23.38
C SER A 37 -13.85 9.73 -24.79
N ALA A 38 -12.62 9.37 -25.17
CA ALA A 38 -12.08 9.63 -26.51
C ALA A 38 -12.95 9.01 -27.62
N ARG A 39 -13.44 7.78 -27.41
CA ARG A 39 -14.36 7.14 -28.34
C ARG A 39 -15.68 7.91 -28.50
N ARG A 40 -16.24 8.38 -27.39
CA ARG A 40 -17.48 9.17 -27.38
C ARG A 40 -17.29 10.51 -28.08
N GLU A 41 -16.23 11.24 -27.74
CA GLU A 41 -15.90 12.55 -28.30
C GLU A 41 -15.65 12.49 -29.81
N ALA A 42 -15.01 11.42 -30.29
CA ALA A 42 -14.78 11.18 -31.71
C ALA A 42 -16.03 10.67 -32.47
N GLY A 43 -17.19 10.50 -31.81
CA GLY A 43 -18.40 9.99 -32.44
C GLY A 43 -18.27 8.55 -32.96
N LEU A 44 -17.34 7.78 -32.41
CA LEU A 44 -17.01 6.45 -32.90
C LEU A 44 -18.02 5.39 -32.40
N PRO A 45 -18.25 4.31 -33.16
CA PRO A 45 -19.20 3.28 -32.76
C PRO A 45 -18.84 2.62 -31.41
N PRO A 46 -19.82 2.23 -30.57
CA PRO A 46 -19.57 1.61 -29.27
C PRO A 46 -18.84 0.27 -29.27
N PHE A 47 -18.72 -0.40 -30.42
CA PHE A 47 -17.97 -1.65 -30.55
C PHE A 47 -16.50 -1.41 -30.93
N LEU A 48 -16.17 -0.21 -31.40
CA LEU A 48 -14.79 0.11 -31.76
C LEU A 48 -13.93 0.12 -30.48
N GLY A 49 -12.82 -0.61 -30.52
CA GLY A 49 -11.91 -0.77 -29.38
C GLY A 49 -12.40 -1.72 -28.28
N GLN A 50 -13.50 -2.47 -28.49
CA GLN A 50 -14.06 -3.37 -27.48
C GLN A 50 -13.05 -4.42 -26.98
N ASP A 51 -12.28 -5.05 -27.88
CA ASP A 51 -11.26 -6.04 -27.48
C ASP A 51 -10.19 -5.42 -26.56
N ALA A 52 -9.75 -4.20 -26.86
CA ALA A 52 -8.79 -3.48 -26.01
C ALA A 52 -9.37 -3.15 -24.62
N LEU A 53 -10.63 -2.70 -24.55
CA LEU A 53 -11.33 -2.46 -23.28
C LEU A 53 -11.48 -3.74 -22.46
N MET A 54 -11.84 -4.86 -23.09
CA MET A 54 -11.95 -6.16 -22.42
C MET A 54 -10.60 -6.63 -21.86
N ARG A 55 -9.51 -6.43 -22.61
CA ARG A 55 -8.15 -6.76 -22.15
C ARG A 55 -7.71 -5.87 -20.99
N LEU A 56 -8.03 -4.58 -21.01
CA LEU A 56 -7.74 -3.67 -19.90
C LEU A 56 -8.52 -4.07 -18.63
N LEU A 57 -9.81 -4.36 -18.76
CA LEU A 57 -10.64 -4.84 -17.64
C LEU A 57 -10.12 -6.17 -17.08
N LYS A 58 -9.69 -7.10 -17.94
CA LYS A 58 -9.05 -8.35 -17.50
C LYS A 58 -7.74 -8.09 -16.75
N SER A 59 -6.95 -7.10 -17.17
CA SER A 59 -5.76 -6.68 -16.42
C SER A 59 -6.10 -6.10 -15.06
N GLN A 60 -7.17 -5.28 -14.95
CA GLN A 60 -7.63 -4.72 -13.68
C GLN A 60 -8.09 -5.83 -12.72
N GLN A 61 -8.83 -6.83 -13.21
CA GLN A 61 -9.22 -7.98 -12.40
C GLN A 61 -8.00 -8.73 -11.85
N ALA A 62 -7.00 -9.00 -12.69
CA ALA A 62 -5.78 -9.66 -12.26
C ALA A 62 -5.02 -8.86 -11.18
N MET A 63 -5.07 -7.52 -11.24
CA MET A 63 -4.50 -6.66 -10.21
C MET A 63 -5.26 -6.77 -8.89
N VAL A 64 -6.60 -6.76 -8.91
CA VAL A 64 -7.42 -6.96 -7.71
C VAL A 64 -7.15 -8.33 -7.08
N ASP A 65 -7.05 -9.38 -7.90
CA ASP A 65 -6.71 -10.72 -7.43
C ASP A 65 -5.32 -10.75 -6.78
N ALA A 66 -4.33 -10.10 -7.39
CA ALA A 66 -2.98 -9.95 -6.83
C ALA A 66 -2.97 -9.17 -5.50
N GLY A 67 -3.83 -8.15 -5.35
CA GLY A 67 -4.00 -7.43 -4.09
C GLY A 67 -4.57 -8.32 -2.99
N GLY A 68 -5.50 -9.21 -3.33
CA GLY A 68 -5.99 -10.25 -2.42
C GLY A 68 -4.88 -11.19 -1.96
N GLU A 69 -3.99 -11.60 -2.85
CA GLU A 69 -2.84 -12.45 -2.50
C GLU A 69 -1.80 -11.69 -1.65
N LEU A 70 -1.54 -10.41 -1.92
CA LEU A 70 -0.69 -9.58 -1.04
C LEU A 70 -1.27 -9.46 0.37
N ALA A 71 -2.59 -9.25 0.51
CA ALA A 71 -3.24 -9.20 1.82
C ALA A 71 -3.11 -10.53 2.59
N ARG A 72 -3.14 -11.69 1.90
CA ARG A 72 -2.88 -12.99 2.52
C ARG A 72 -1.43 -13.13 2.97
N VAL A 73 -0.47 -12.68 2.14
CA VAL A 73 0.95 -12.64 2.49
C VAL A 73 1.17 -11.77 3.73
N HIS A 74 0.56 -10.59 3.78
CA HIS A 74 0.57 -9.70 4.94
C HIS A 74 0.07 -10.42 6.19
N GLY A 75 -1.13 -11.00 6.15
CA GLY A 75 -1.69 -11.72 7.28
C GLY A 75 -0.78 -12.86 7.77
N ARG A 76 -0.18 -13.62 6.85
CA ARG A 76 0.75 -14.70 7.22
C ARG A 76 2.05 -14.17 7.83
N LEU A 77 2.61 -13.08 7.32
CA LEU A 77 3.82 -12.46 7.88
C LEU A 77 3.56 -11.91 9.28
N SER A 78 2.40 -11.29 9.52
CA SER A 78 1.98 -10.84 10.86
C SER A 78 1.85 -12.00 11.85
N ALA A 79 1.30 -13.14 11.41
CA ALA A 79 1.23 -14.34 12.24
C ALA A 79 2.63 -14.89 12.58
N ILE A 80 3.54 -14.96 11.60
CA ILE A 80 4.93 -15.41 11.81
C ILE A 80 5.65 -14.48 12.79
N ALA A 81 5.48 -13.17 12.68
CA ALA A 81 6.09 -12.21 13.60
C ALA A 81 5.64 -12.45 15.06
N ALA A 82 4.36 -12.76 15.27
CA ALA A 82 3.82 -13.11 16.58
C ALA A 82 4.34 -14.47 17.09
N GLU A 83 4.40 -15.50 16.22
CA GLU A 83 4.89 -16.85 16.56
C GLU A 83 6.37 -16.84 16.96
N THR A 84 7.18 -15.96 16.36
CA THR A 84 8.65 -15.96 16.51
C THR A 84 9.18 -15.00 17.58
N MET A 85 8.32 -14.39 18.38
CA MET A 85 8.69 -13.34 19.35
C MET A 85 9.42 -12.15 18.70
N GLY A 86 9.35 -11.99 17.37
CA GLY A 86 9.87 -10.83 16.63
C GLY A 86 8.86 -9.69 16.52
N GLY A 87 7.65 -9.90 17.01
CA GLY A 87 6.59 -8.92 17.10
C GLY A 87 6.76 -8.05 18.34
N ASN A 88 7.62 -7.04 18.27
CA ASN A 88 7.58 -5.87 19.16
C ASN A 88 7.81 -6.14 20.67
N ASP A 89 9.07 -6.29 21.09
CA ASP A 89 9.49 -5.94 22.45
C ASP A 89 9.97 -4.48 22.58
N GLU A 90 10.12 -3.73 21.47
CA GLU A 90 10.66 -2.33 21.50
C GLU A 90 10.06 -1.34 20.48
N CYS A 91 9.10 -1.70 19.64
CA CYS A 91 8.33 -0.75 18.85
C CYS A 91 7.37 0.05 19.77
N PRO A 92 7.65 1.35 20.00
CA PRO A 92 6.86 2.15 20.91
C PRO A 92 5.42 2.23 20.40
N LYS A 93 4.46 2.10 21.32
CA LYS A 93 3.01 2.16 21.03
C LYS A 93 2.57 3.49 20.41
N THR A 94 3.47 4.46 20.37
CA THR A 94 3.26 5.80 19.82
C THR A 94 4.54 6.20 19.11
N ALA A 95 4.48 6.34 17.79
CA ALA A 95 5.54 6.97 17.01
C ALA A 95 5.08 8.39 16.67
N THR A 96 5.71 9.39 17.28
CA THR A 96 5.49 10.79 16.92
C THR A 96 6.49 11.14 15.84
N LEU A 97 6.00 11.62 14.69
CA LEU A 97 6.88 12.26 13.70
C LEU A 97 7.34 13.58 14.33
N VAL A 98 8.61 13.65 14.74
CA VAL A 98 9.24 14.92 15.09
C VAL A 98 9.44 15.66 13.78
N ASP A 99 8.76 16.81 13.65
CA ASP A 99 8.99 17.72 12.54
C ASP A 99 10.47 18.17 12.60
N PRO A 100 11.25 18.14 11.51
CA PRO A 100 12.65 18.59 11.53
C PRO A 100 12.85 20.03 12.03
N ALA A 101 11.78 20.83 12.15
CA ALA A 101 11.81 22.14 12.81
C ALA A 101 11.95 22.07 14.36
N ASP A 102 11.58 20.95 14.99
CA ASP A 102 11.54 20.79 16.46
C ASP A 102 12.80 20.10 17.03
N ALA A 103 13.76 19.74 16.19
CA ALA A 103 15.00 19.04 16.58
C ALA A 103 16.04 19.93 17.29
N SER A 104 15.62 21.06 17.89
CA SER A 104 16.50 21.93 18.67
C SER A 104 16.00 22.13 20.10
N GLY A 105 16.39 21.19 20.97
CA GLY A 105 16.63 21.43 22.40
C GLY A 105 15.40 21.63 23.29
N GLY A 106 15.13 20.64 24.15
CA GLY A 106 14.23 20.84 25.29
C GLY A 106 14.10 19.61 26.18
N VAL A 107 14.51 19.74 27.43
CA VAL A 107 14.54 18.72 28.48
C VAL A 107 13.16 18.10 28.72
N MET A 108 13.13 16.77 28.91
CA MET A 108 11.94 16.02 29.32
C MET A 108 11.29 16.59 30.58
N ALA A 109 9.97 16.80 30.54
CA ALA A 109 9.12 16.88 31.73
C ALA A 109 8.13 15.70 31.72
N PRO A 110 7.98 14.94 32.82
CA PRO A 110 6.99 13.88 32.89
C PRO A 110 5.61 14.48 33.16
N LEU A 111 4.63 14.22 32.29
CA LEU A 111 3.23 14.53 32.59
C LEU A 111 2.65 13.45 33.50
N ALA A 112 2.14 13.88 34.65
CA ALA A 112 1.46 13.06 35.64
C ALA A 112 0.18 12.40 35.08
N HIS A 113 -0.05 11.16 35.49
CA HIS A 113 -1.32 10.45 35.35
C HIS A 113 -2.43 11.22 36.09
N ALA A 114 -3.55 11.46 35.40
CA ALA A 114 -4.82 11.84 36.02
C ALA A 114 -5.80 10.68 35.86
N ALA A 115 -6.55 10.44 36.94
CA ALA A 115 -7.37 9.27 37.27
C ALA A 115 -8.50 8.95 36.29
#